data_AF-A0A952UUU0-F1
#
_entry.id   AF-A0A952UUU0-F1
#
_cell.length_a   1.000
_cell.length_b   1.000
_cell.length_c   1.000
_cell.angle_alpha   90.00
_cell.angle_beta   90.00
_cell.angle_gamma   90.00
#
_symmetry.space_group_name_H-M   'P 1'
#
loop_
_entity.id
_entity.type
_entity.pdbx_description
1 polymer ?
#
loop_
_entity_poly.entity_id
_entity_poly.type
_entity_poly.pdbx_seq_one_letter_code
_entity_poly.pdbx_strand_id
1 'polypeptide(L)'
;MAQLTISCQRCGGVLEVPSDPRVLHVVCRYCGASTLLPPALIAAQQRQLEIDAKVQQHQLAIQAKAQAAKHAASSKRLSTLMIGAGVLCFSALIGGSVLYTLYKQHQLDQLAQDPAKSGNAAMLARIAAMQKSGCDRVLTQPKVVSRTEALSYNMIQESHCVHLLGISSLGASLQLKYDTVGVSLMHPLPQAGSSLDYRLCATATAQHSFTIQAFDDRPFTVAAIECPRTVKEGAARSDSEKPETTGELKVKREVDRLYKAGCRTVVTQPTVLKGERQLSYRSKANGACLSVFVASAYDDVKLTAKIVTPEKTLVPVPRPASQVRAVYCPTVEGNYEITLTPSSADHYTQAAVDCPRGGPEGMRRLDELRRPQ
;
A
#
# COMPACT_ATOMS: atom_id res chain seq x y z
N MET A 1 -11.66 17.39 -18.62
CA MET A 1 -12.72 16.37 -18.41
C MET A 1 -13.53 16.82 -17.21
N ALA A 2 -14.82 17.13 -17.37
CA ALA A 2 -15.68 17.43 -16.23
C ALA A 2 -15.87 16.13 -15.43
N GLN A 3 -15.51 16.13 -14.15
CA GLN A 3 -15.81 15.00 -13.27
C GLN A 3 -17.32 14.98 -13.05
N LEU A 4 -17.97 13.90 -13.50
CA LEU A 4 -19.38 13.65 -13.26
C LEU A 4 -19.57 13.34 -11.78
N THR A 5 -20.02 14.32 -11.02
CA THR A 5 -20.34 14.17 -9.60
C THR A 5 -21.75 13.61 -9.46
N ILE A 6 -21.90 12.42 -8.88
CA ILE A 6 -23.20 11.82 -8.58
C ILE A 6 -23.55 12.12 -7.13
N SER A 7 -24.79 12.49 -6.83
CA SER A 7 -25.28 12.72 -5.47
C SER A 7 -26.33 11.69 -5.08
N CYS A 8 -26.37 11.34 -3.79
CA CYS A 8 -27.36 10.45 -3.21
C CYS A 8 -28.74 11.11 -3.25
N GLN A 9 -29.72 10.44 -3.84
CA GLN A 9 -31.10 10.97 -3.92
C GLN A 9 -31.76 11.16 -2.55
N ARG A 10 -31.29 10.44 -1.52
CA ARG A 10 -31.87 10.50 -0.17
C ARG A 10 -31.28 11.60 0.71
N CYS A 11 -29.98 11.84 0.65
CA CYS A 11 -29.29 12.74 1.57
C CYS A 11 -28.41 13.81 0.89
N GLY A 12 -28.37 13.84 -0.45
CA GLY A 12 -27.56 14.80 -1.23
C GLY A 12 -26.05 14.58 -1.17
N GLY A 13 -25.56 13.63 -0.37
CA GLY A 13 -24.13 13.34 -0.24
C GLY A 13 -23.52 12.85 -1.55
N VAL A 14 -22.29 13.30 -1.83
CA VAL A 14 -21.55 12.89 -3.04
C VAL A 14 -21.25 11.38 -2.97
N LEU A 15 -21.49 10.69 -4.07
CA LEU A 15 -21.23 9.26 -4.26
C LEU A 15 -19.96 9.08 -5.08
N GLU A 16 -19.03 8.26 -4.57
CA GLU A 16 -17.88 7.81 -5.35
C GLU A 16 -18.34 6.74 -6.35
N VAL A 17 -18.03 6.94 -7.63
CA VAL A 17 -18.30 5.94 -8.67
C VAL A 17 -17.28 4.81 -8.53
N PRO A 18 -17.72 3.55 -8.36
CA PRO A 18 -16.81 2.41 -8.28
C PRO A 18 -16.01 2.24 -9.58
N SER A 19 -14.75 1.82 -9.44
CA SER A 19 -13.88 1.52 -10.58
C SER A 19 -14.30 0.27 -11.34
N ASP A 20 -15.06 -0.64 -10.72
CA ASP A 20 -15.58 -1.85 -11.38
C ASP A 20 -16.84 -1.49 -12.21
N PRO A 21 -16.78 -1.62 -13.55
CA PRO A 21 -17.89 -1.29 -14.46
C PRO A 21 -19.10 -2.24 -14.32
N ARG A 22 -19.00 -3.31 -13.53
CA ARG A 22 -20.11 -4.25 -13.26
C ARG A 22 -21.01 -3.81 -12.13
N VAL A 23 -20.60 -2.82 -11.34
CA VAL A 23 -21.38 -2.35 -10.18
C VAL A 23 -22.44 -1.35 -10.64
N LEU A 24 -23.71 -1.76 -10.60
CA LEU A 24 -24.86 -0.94 -11.01
C LEU A 24 -25.45 -0.08 -9.88
N HIS A 25 -25.08 -0.39 -8.63
CA HIS A 25 -25.61 0.24 -7.43
C HIS A 25 -24.48 0.76 -6.54
N VAL A 26 -24.63 1.97 -6.01
CA VAL A 26 -23.68 2.55 -5.04
C VAL A 26 -24.39 2.76 -3.72
N VAL A 27 -23.79 2.26 -2.64
CA VAL A 27 -24.29 2.49 -1.28
C VAL A 27 -23.75 3.82 -0.77
N CYS A 28 -24.66 4.72 -0.40
CA CYS A 28 -24.28 6.01 0.16
C CYS A 28 -23.61 5.83 1.53
N ARG A 29 -22.35 6.26 1.68
CA ARG A 29 -21.61 6.18 2.95
C ARG A 29 -22.23 7.00 4.09
N TYR A 30 -23.05 8.01 3.77
CA TYR A 30 -23.67 8.88 4.77
C TYR A 30 -24.97 8.32 5.35
N CYS A 31 -25.81 7.70 4.53
CA CYS A 31 -27.16 7.27 4.95
C CYS A 31 -27.48 5.79 4.68
N GLY A 32 -26.55 5.04 4.08
CA GLY A 32 -26.71 3.62 3.75
C GLY A 32 -27.69 3.31 2.61
N ALA A 33 -28.28 4.33 1.97
CA ALA A 33 -29.20 4.10 0.85
C ALA A 33 -28.46 3.62 -0.39
N SER A 34 -28.98 2.57 -1.04
CA SER A 34 -28.52 2.10 -2.35
C SER A 34 -29.11 2.98 -3.45
N THR A 35 -28.26 3.56 -4.29
CA THR A 35 -28.66 4.40 -5.44
C THR A 35 -28.21 3.72 -6.73
N LEU A 36 -29.14 3.57 -7.69
CA LEU A 36 -28.82 3.07 -9.03
C LEU A 36 -27.99 4.12 -9.79
N LEU A 37 -26.96 3.70 -10.51
CA LEU A 37 -26.19 4.61 -11.37
C LEU A 37 -27.07 5.19 -12.50
N PRO A 38 -26.84 6.44 -12.93
CA PRO A 38 -27.56 7.01 -14.06
C PRO A 38 -27.41 6.16 -15.33
N PRO A 39 -28.47 5.97 -16.15
CA PRO A 39 -28.41 5.15 -17.36
C PRO A 39 -27.31 5.55 -18.35
N ALA A 40 -27.00 6.85 -18.45
CA ALA A 40 -25.92 7.35 -19.30
C ALA A 40 -24.53 6.85 -18.85
N LEU A 41 -24.34 6.66 -17.55
CA LEU A 41 -23.08 6.20 -16.97
C LEU A 41 -22.94 4.68 -17.13
N ILE A 42 -24.05 3.94 -16.98
CA ILE A 42 -24.12 2.50 -17.27
C ILE A 42 -23.79 2.26 -18.76
N ALA A 43 -24.38 3.03 -19.67
CA ALA A 43 -24.10 2.94 -21.10
C ALA A 43 -22.64 3.26 -21.43
N ALA A 44 -22.03 4.24 -20.74
CA ALA A 44 -20.62 4.55 -20.90
C ALA A 44 -19.71 3.40 -20.42
N GLN A 45 -20.02 2.79 -19.28
CA GLN A 45 -19.30 1.63 -18.75
C GLN A 45 -19.41 0.41 -19.67
N GLN A 46 -20.58 0.15 -20.25
CA GLN A 46 -20.78 -0.93 -21.23
C GLN A 46 -19.94 -0.72 -22.50
N ARG A 47 -19.90 0.51 -23.03
CA ARG A 47 -19.03 0.83 -24.18
C ARG A 47 -17.55 0.62 -23.86
N GLN A 48 -17.12 0.96 -22.64
CA GLN A 48 -15.75 0.72 -22.23
C GLN A 48 -15.42 -0.78 -22.20
N LEU A 49 -16.31 -1.61 -21.65
CA LEU A 49 -16.14 -3.07 -21.64
C LEU A 49 -16.06 -3.65 -23.06
N GLU A 50 -16.84 -3.14 -24.00
CA GLU A 50 -16.77 -3.56 -25.40
C GLU A 50 -15.43 -3.19 -26.06
N ILE A 51 -14.90 -2.00 -25.75
CA ILE A 51 -13.59 -1.54 -26.25
C ILE A 51 -12.49 -2.44 -25.67
N ASP A 52 -12.51 -2.68 -24.36
CA ASP A 52 -11.50 -3.50 -23.68
C ASP A 52 -11.51 -4.94 -24.20
N ALA A 53 -12.70 -5.52 -24.45
CA ALA A 53 -12.85 -6.83 -25.07
C ALA A 53 -12.26 -6.89 -26.49
N LYS A 54 -12.50 -5.85 -27.31
CA LYS A 54 -11.92 -5.74 -28.66
C LYS A 54 -10.39 -5.62 -28.61
N VAL A 55 -9.86 -4.82 -27.69
CA VAL A 55 -8.41 -4.66 -27.49
C VAL A 55 -7.79 -6.01 -27.09
N GLN A 56 -8.42 -6.73 -26.18
CA GLN A 56 -7.94 -8.05 -25.74
C GLN A 56 -7.95 -9.08 -26.89
N GLN A 57 -9.02 -9.11 -27.70
CA GLN A 57 -9.06 -9.96 -28.90
C GLN A 57 -7.94 -9.61 -29.89
N HIS A 58 -7.67 -8.32 -30.09
CA HIS A 58 -6.62 -7.89 -31.01
C HIS A 58 -5.23 -8.29 -30.49
N GLN A 59 -4.99 -8.17 -29.18
CA GLN A 59 -3.74 -8.61 -28.55
C GLN A 59 -3.51 -10.12 -28.69
N LEU A 60 -4.55 -10.94 -28.47
CA LEU A 60 -4.47 -12.39 -28.67
C LEU A 60 -4.16 -12.75 -30.13
N ALA A 61 -4.78 -12.05 -31.08
CA ALA A 61 -4.50 -12.25 -32.50
C ALA A 61 -3.03 -11.91 -32.87
N ILE A 62 -2.47 -10.85 -32.29
CA ILE A 62 -1.06 -10.48 -32.47
C ILE A 62 -0.13 -11.55 -31.88
N GLN A 63 -0.44 -12.04 -30.67
CA GLN A 63 0.34 -13.10 -30.01
C GLN A 63 0.32 -14.42 -30.80
N ALA A 64 -0.85 -14.81 -31.32
CA ALA A 64 -0.98 -16.01 -32.15
C ALA A 64 -0.14 -15.91 -33.44
N LYS A 65 -0.16 -14.74 -34.11
CA LYS A 65 0.68 -14.49 -35.30
C LYS A 65 2.18 -14.55 -34.98
N ALA A 66 2.60 -14.00 -33.84
CA ALA A 66 3.99 -14.05 -33.40
C ALA A 66 4.45 -15.49 -33.08
N GLN A 67 3.59 -16.31 -32.49
CA GLN A 67 3.88 -17.73 -32.24
C GLN A 67 4.00 -18.52 -33.55
N ALA A 68 3.07 -18.33 -34.50
CA ALA A 68 3.13 -18.95 -35.82
C ALA A 68 4.42 -18.60 -36.58
N ALA A 69 4.86 -17.33 -36.52
CA ALA A 69 6.11 -16.88 -37.12
C ALA A 69 7.35 -17.54 -36.47
N LYS A 70 7.34 -17.76 -35.15
CA LYS A 70 8.42 -18.48 -34.45
C LYS A 70 8.51 -19.95 -34.88
N HIS A 71 7.38 -20.64 -35.03
CA HIS A 71 7.35 -22.03 -35.51
C HIS A 71 7.79 -22.15 -36.98
N ALA A 72 7.45 -21.18 -37.84
CA ALA A 72 7.92 -21.14 -39.22
C ALA A 72 9.45 -20.90 -39.31
N ALA A 73 10.01 -20.06 -38.41
CA ALA A 73 11.44 -19.79 -38.35
C ALA A 73 12.26 -20.97 -37.80
N SER A 74 11.73 -21.75 -36.85
CA SER A 74 12.40 -22.96 -36.35
C SER A 74 12.43 -24.10 -37.37
N SER A 75 11.38 -24.23 -38.17
CA SER A 75 11.29 -25.20 -39.28
C SER A 75 12.37 -24.95 -40.35
N LYS A 76 12.59 -23.68 -40.75
CA LYS A 76 13.61 -23.33 -41.75
C LYS A 76 15.06 -23.49 -41.25
N ARG A 77 15.32 -23.40 -39.94
CA ARG A 77 16.68 -23.58 -39.39
C ARG A 77 17.14 -25.04 -39.34
N LEU A 78 16.25 -26.02 -39.52
CA LEU A 78 16.65 -27.43 -39.61
C LEU A 78 17.11 -27.86 -41.01
N SER A 79 16.89 -27.04 -42.05
CA SER A 79 17.22 -27.37 -43.44
C SER A 79 18.51 -26.72 -43.96
N THR A 80 19.09 -25.75 -43.24
CA THR A 80 20.25 -24.95 -43.67
C THR A 80 21.53 -25.26 -42.91
N LEU A 81 21.61 -26.41 -42.23
CA LEU A 81 22.77 -26.83 -41.43
C LEU A 81 23.37 -28.14 -41.99
N MET A 82 23.59 -28.21 -43.31
CA MET A 82 24.35 -29.29 -43.95
C MET A 82 25.09 -28.92 -45.25
N ILE A 83 25.24 -27.64 -45.61
CA ILE A 83 26.12 -27.24 -46.73
C ILE A 83 26.81 -25.93 -46.36
N GLY A 84 28.12 -25.97 -46.16
CA GLY A 84 28.92 -24.77 -45.96
C GLY A 84 30.19 -24.94 -45.12
N ALA A 85 30.86 -26.10 -45.19
CA ALA A 85 32.24 -26.22 -44.74
C ALA A 85 33.15 -26.07 -45.97
N GLY A 86 33.83 -24.94 -46.08
CA GLY A 86 34.95 -24.77 -47.01
C GLY A 86 35.18 -23.31 -47.39
N VAL A 87 36.45 -22.89 -47.29
CA VAL A 87 37.09 -21.79 -48.06
C VAL A 87 36.77 -20.39 -47.45
N LEU A 88 37.67 -19.58 -46.86
CA LEU A 88 39.11 -19.39 -47.01
C LEU A 88 39.75 -18.67 -45.80
N CYS A 89 41.00 -19.05 -45.51
CA CYS A 89 41.98 -18.33 -44.72
C CYS A 89 42.47 -17.03 -45.40
N PHE A 90 43.16 -16.19 -44.61
CA PHE A 90 44.06 -15.08 -44.99
C PHE A 90 43.45 -13.70 -45.26
N SER A 91 43.20 -12.93 -44.19
CA SER A 91 43.34 -11.45 -44.17
C SER A 91 43.15 -10.87 -42.75
N ALA A 92 43.95 -11.34 -41.79
CA ALA A 92 44.29 -10.57 -40.60
C ALA A 92 45.69 -10.00 -40.86
N LEU A 93 45.95 -8.69 -40.76
CA LEU A 93 46.48 -8.20 -39.49
C LEU A 93 46.53 -6.66 -39.32
N ILE A 94 45.91 -5.84 -40.18
CA ILE A 94 45.98 -4.37 -40.02
C ILE A 94 44.59 -3.68 -39.91
N GLY A 95 43.50 -4.34 -40.34
CA GLY A 95 42.13 -3.82 -40.15
C GLY A 95 41.44 -4.23 -38.83
N GLY A 96 42.07 -5.12 -38.05
CA GLY A 96 41.43 -5.81 -36.92
C GLY A 96 41.03 -4.89 -35.76
N SER A 97 41.77 -3.82 -35.49
CA SER A 97 41.49 -2.94 -34.35
C SER A 97 40.25 -2.06 -34.58
N VAL A 98 40.07 -1.56 -35.81
CA VAL A 98 38.93 -0.69 -36.18
C VAL A 98 37.69 -1.53 -36.50
N LEU A 99 37.85 -2.70 -37.12
CA LEU A 99 36.74 -3.64 -37.31
C LEU A 99 36.31 -4.28 -35.99
N TYR A 100 37.21 -4.52 -35.03
CA TYR A 100 36.82 -5.01 -33.71
C TYR A 100 36.11 -3.94 -32.88
N THR A 101 36.52 -2.67 -32.95
CA THR A 101 35.76 -1.59 -32.29
C THR A 101 34.42 -1.35 -32.97
N LEU A 102 34.35 -1.31 -34.31
CA LEU A 102 33.08 -1.19 -35.04
C LEU A 102 32.18 -2.42 -34.86
N TYR A 103 32.74 -3.63 -34.79
CA TYR A 103 31.99 -4.86 -34.52
C TYR A 103 31.49 -4.92 -33.07
N LYS A 104 32.30 -4.47 -32.11
CA LYS A 104 31.90 -4.37 -30.71
C LYS A 104 30.87 -3.26 -30.51
N GLN A 105 31.00 -2.12 -31.22
CA GLN A 105 30.02 -1.03 -31.26
C GLN A 105 28.70 -1.53 -31.89
N HIS A 106 28.76 -2.21 -33.03
CA HIS A 106 27.59 -2.76 -33.71
C HIS A 106 26.94 -3.91 -32.93
N GLN A 107 27.72 -4.73 -32.21
CA GLN A 107 27.16 -5.72 -31.27
C GLN A 107 26.50 -5.04 -30.08
N LEU A 108 27.09 -4.00 -29.50
CA LEU A 108 26.48 -3.20 -28.43
C LEU A 108 25.20 -2.53 -28.93
N ASP A 109 25.18 -2.01 -30.14
CA ASP A 109 24.00 -1.42 -30.78
C ASP A 109 22.93 -2.49 -31.07
N GLN A 110 23.30 -3.70 -31.51
CA GLN A 110 22.36 -4.81 -31.69
C GLN A 110 21.83 -5.38 -30.36
N LEU A 111 22.64 -5.40 -29.30
CA LEU A 111 22.22 -5.78 -27.94
C LEU A 111 21.35 -4.68 -27.30
N ALA A 112 21.58 -3.41 -27.64
CA ALA A 112 20.72 -2.30 -27.26
C ALA A 112 19.39 -2.29 -28.04
N GLN A 113 19.40 -2.75 -29.30
CA GLN A 113 18.24 -2.82 -30.19
C GLN A 113 17.43 -4.12 -30.07
N ASP A 114 17.87 -5.11 -29.29
CA ASP A 114 17.10 -6.32 -28.96
C ASP A 114 16.57 -6.23 -27.51
N PRO A 115 15.31 -5.81 -27.30
CA PRO A 115 14.68 -5.75 -25.98
C PRO A 115 14.69 -7.08 -25.22
N ALA A 116 14.85 -8.21 -25.93
CA ALA A 116 14.96 -9.51 -25.29
C ALA A 116 16.33 -9.75 -24.64
N LYS A 117 17.38 -8.99 -25.03
CA LYS A 117 18.75 -9.07 -24.50
C LYS A 117 19.15 -7.88 -23.62
N SER A 118 18.46 -6.75 -23.70
CA SER A 118 18.77 -5.51 -23.00
C SER A 118 18.26 -5.46 -21.54
N GLY A 119 18.33 -6.55 -20.78
CA GLY A 119 17.87 -6.59 -19.38
C GLY A 119 16.34 -6.42 -19.19
N ASN A 120 15.61 -5.95 -20.20
CA ASN A 120 14.18 -5.72 -20.15
C ASN A 120 13.37 -7.02 -20.01
N ALA A 121 13.75 -8.09 -20.71
CA ALA A 121 13.15 -9.41 -20.50
C ALA A 121 13.36 -9.93 -19.07
N ALA A 122 14.57 -9.76 -18.51
CA ALA A 122 14.86 -10.12 -17.13
C ALA A 122 14.06 -9.27 -16.13
N MET A 123 13.89 -7.98 -16.42
CA MET A 123 13.07 -7.05 -15.64
C MET A 123 11.61 -7.47 -15.64
N LEU A 124 11.04 -7.75 -16.81
CA LEU A 124 9.66 -8.22 -16.95
C LEU A 124 9.44 -9.55 -16.21
N ALA A 125 10.41 -10.48 -16.29
CA ALA A 125 10.36 -11.73 -15.54
C ALA A 125 10.41 -11.49 -14.02
N ARG A 126 11.22 -10.54 -13.54
CA ARG A 126 11.29 -10.15 -12.13
C ARG A 126 9.97 -9.54 -11.65
N ILE A 127 9.40 -8.61 -12.40
CA ILE A 127 8.08 -8.00 -12.11
C ILE A 127 7.01 -9.08 -12.05
N ALA A 128 6.96 -10.00 -13.01
CA ALA A 128 5.99 -11.09 -13.01
C ALA A 128 6.15 -12.01 -11.78
N ALA A 129 7.38 -12.28 -11.34
CA ALA A 129 7.62 -13.04 -10.11
C ALA A 129 7.13 -12.29 -8.87
N MET A 130 7.31 -10.97 -8.81
CA MET A 130 6.82 -10.13 -7.71
C MET A 130 5.29 -10.01 -7.69
N GLN A 131 4.67 -9.94 -8.86
CA GLN A 131 3.21 -9.98 -9.00
C GLN A 131 2.62 -11.28 -8.44
N LYS A 132 3.28 -12.42 -8.68
CA LYS A 132 2.89 -13.70 -8.06
C LYS A 132 3.00 -13.69 -6.53
N SER A 133 3.86 -12.85 -5.95
CA SER A 133 3.97 -12.66 -4.50
C SER A 133 3.05 -11.58 -3.92
N GLY A 134 2.13 -11.02 -4.73
CA GLY A 134 1.14 -10.05 -4.29
C GLY A 134 1.52 -8.57 -4.51
N CYS A 135 2.60 -8.27 -5.22
CA CYS A 135 2.91 -6.91 -5.65
C CYS A 135 2.07 -6.54 -6.88
N ASP A 136 1.06 -5.72 -6.74
CA ASP A 136 0.01 -5.57 -7.74
C ASP A 136 0.19 -4.36 -8.66
N ARG A 137 0.85 -3.30 -8.19
CA ARG A 137 0.91 -2.03 -8.92
C ARG A 137 2.32 -1.67 -9.40
N VAL A 138 2.53 -1.73 -10.73
CA VAL A 138 3.75 -1.24 -11.37
C VAL A 138 3.71 0.29 -11.43
N LEU A 139 4.63 0.95 -10.72
CA LEU A 139 4.74 2.41 -10.65
C LEU A 139 5.53 2.99 -11.81
N THR A 140 6.51 2.25 -12.31
CA THR A 140 7.32 2.63 -13.47
C THR A 140 7.54 1.40 -14.33
N GLN A 141 7.04 1.46 -15.57
CA GLN A 141 7.22 0.41 -16.54
C GLN A 141 8.71 0.23 -16.86
N PRO A 142 9.16 -1.01 -17.15
CA PRO A 142 10.53 -1.25 -17.57
C PRO A 142 10.97 -0.32 -18.70
N LYS A 143 12.02 0.45 -18.44
CA LYS A 143 12.59 1.43 -19.38
C LYS A 143 14.10 1.29 -19.41
N VAL A 144 14.68 1.30 -20.60
CA VAL A 144 16.13 1.31 -20.78
C VAL A 144 16.64 2.75 -20.61
N VAL A 145 17.68 2.91 -19.80
CA VAL A 145 18.29 4.19 -19.43
C VAL A 145 19.80 4.09 -19.67
N SER A 146 20.38 5.13 -20.25
CA SER A 146 21.77 5.12 -20.70
C SER A 146 22.77 5.36 -19.56
N ARG A 147 22.40 6.12 -18.51
CA ARG A 147 23.35 6.52 -17.47
C ARG A 147 22.73 6.80 -16.10
N THR A 148 21.70 7.64 -16.06
CA THR A 148 21.06 8.06 -14.80
C THR A 148 19.56 8.15 -15.00
N GLU A 149 18.78 7.63 -14.06
CA GLU A 149 17.33 7.86 -13.96
C GLU A 149 17.00 8.43 -12.58
N ALA A 150 16.24 9.53 -12.57
CA ALA A 150 15.62 10.05 -11.37
C ALA A 150 14.18 9.52 -11.27
N LEU A 151 13.81 8.99 -10.11
CA LEU A 151 12.50 8.45 -9.81
C LEU A 151 11.93 9.18 -8.60
N SER A 152 10.62 9.45 -8.60
CA SER A 152 9.97 10.10 -7.48
C SER A 152 8.56 9.55 -7.27
N TYR A 153 8.25 9.17 -6.03
CA TYR A 153 6.98 8.56 -5.67
C TYR A 153 6.42 9.17 -4.39
N ASN A 154 5.12 9.46 -4.40
CA ASN A 154 4.40 9.80 -3.18
C ASN A 154 4.10 8.49 -2.43
N MET A 155 4.74 8.30 -1.28
CA MET A 155 4.54 7.12 -0.46
C MET A 155 3.80 7.51 0.82
N ILE A 156 2.87 6.65 1.23
CA ILE A 156 2.06 6.84 2.44
C ILE A 156 2.62 5.92 3.52
N GLN A 157 2.83 6.47 4.71
CA GLN A 157 3.26 5.70 5.88
C GLN A 157 2.29 4.53 6.13
N GLU A 158 2.83 3.36 6.49
CA GLU A 158 2.05 2.15 6.83
C GLU A 158 1.20 1.55 5.70
N SER A 159 1.28 2.10 4.48
CA SER A 159 0.50 1.62 3.35
C SER A 159 1.24 0.48 2.64
N HIS A 160 2.20 0.81 1.78
CA HIS A 160 2.88 -0.13 0.89
C HIS A 160 4.39 0.13 0.92
N CYS A 161 5.16 -0.82 0.38
CA CYS A 161 6.58 -0.65 0.11
C CYS A 161 6.79 -0.50 -1.40
N VAL A 162 7.77 0.28 -1.80
CA VAL A 162 8.20 0.40 -3.20
C VAL A 162 9.48 -0.39 -3.37
N HIS A 163 9.50 -1.27 -4.38
CA HIS A 163 10.72 -1.87 -4.89
C HIS A 163 11.25 -1.08 -6.06
N LEU A 164 12.50 -0.64 -5.93
CA LEU A 164 13.26 -0.03 -7.01
C LEU A 164 14.15 -1.10 -7.62
N LEU A 165 13.95 -1.33 -8.92
CA LEU A 165 14.61 -2.39 -9.66
C LEU A 165 15.55 -1.77 -10.70
N GLY A 166 16.76 -2.30 -10.79
CA GLY A 166 17.73 -1.96 -11.82
C GLY A 166 18.45 -3.22 -12.31
N ILE A 167 18.56 -3.42 -13.63
CA ILE A 167 19.27 -4.57 -14.20
C ILE A 167 20.15 -4.08 -15.34
N SER A 168 21.46 -4.30 -15.22
CA SER A 168 22.39 -4.13 -16.34
C SER A 168 22.73 -5.48 -16.96
N SER A 169 22.26 -5.72 -18.19
CA SER A 169 22.62 -6.93 -18.95
C SER A 169 24.08 -6.94 -19.41
N LEU A 170 24.74 -5.79 -19.40
CA LEU A 170 26.13 -5.64 -19.80
C LEU A 170 27.08 -5.58 -18.60
N GLY A 171 26.60 -5.80 -17.38
CA GLY A 171 27.42 -5.81 -16.16
C GLY A 171 27.88 -4.42 -15.71
N ALA A 172 27.15 -3.36 -16.06
CA ALA A 172 27.36 -2.03 -15.48
C ALA A 172 27.07 -2.08 -13.98
N SER A 173 27.95 -1.52 -13.17
CA SER A 173 27.68 -1.38 -11.74
C SER A 173 26.66 -0.25 -11.55
N LEU A 174 25.59 -0.50 -10.82
CA LEU A 174 24.49 0.41 -10.55
C LEU A 174 24.57 0.89 -9.10
N GLN A 175 24.43 2.20 -8.89
CA GLN A 175 24.33 2.84 -7.59
C GLN A 175 22.93 3.40 -7.40
N LEU A 176 22.35 3.17 -6.22
CA LEU A 176 21.14 3.85 -5.78
C LEU A 176 21.51 4.99 -4.84
N LYS A 177 20.97 6.17 -5.09
CA LYS A 177 21.01 7.34 -4.21
C LYS A 177 19.59 7.67 -3.75
N TYR A 178 19.48 8.12 -2.51
CA TYR A 178 18.23 8.57 -1.92
C TYR A 178 18.34 10.05 -1.59
N ASP A 179 17.51 10.85 -2.26
CA ASP A 179 17.65 12.30 -2.31
C ASP A 179 16.69 13.03 -1.35
N THR A 180 15.80 12.29 -0.67
CA THR A 180 14.82 12.87 0.26
C THR A 180 15.45 13.22 1.60
N VAL A 181 15.34 14.50 1.97
CA VAL A 181 15.82 15.05 3.25
C VAL A 181 14.79 14.84 4.35
N GLY A 182 15.25 14.56 5.58
CA GLY A 182 14.39 14.52 6.77
C GLY A 182 13.61 13.22 6.96
N VAL A 183 13.80 12.21 6.10
CA VAL A 183 13.14 10.90 6.23
C VAL A 183 14.19 9.82 6.42
N SER A 184 14.09 9.08 7.53
CA SER A 184 15.00 7.96 7.81
C SER A 184 14.62 6.73 7.00
N LEU A 185 15.62 6.10 6.38
CA LEU A 185 15.47 4.80 5.70
C LEU A 185 15.42 3.68 6.75
N MET A 186 14.56 2.68 6.52
CA MET A 186 14.51 1.49 7.39
C MET A 186 15.72 0.56 7.20
N HIS A 187 16.32 0.58 6.01
CA HIS A 187 17.46 -0.25 5.64
C HIS A 187 18.52 0.60 4.93
N PRO A 188 19.82 0.31 5.14
CA PRO A 188 20.88 1.00 4.39
C PRO A 188 20.70 0.77 2.89
N LEU A 189 21.16 1.73 2.09
CA LEU A 189 21.18 1.58 0.64
C LEU A 189 22.07 0.40 0.25
N PRO A 190 21.70 -0.38 -0.79
CA PRO A 190 22.48 -1.52 -1.22
C PRO A 190 23.81 -1.06 -1.80
N GLN A 191 24.82 -1.92 -1.68
CA GLN A 191 26.10 -1.69 -2.35
C GLN A 191 25.92 -1.73 -3.87
N ALA A 192 26.84 -1.07 -4.57
CA ALA A 192 26.80 -1.02 -6.02
C ALA A 192 26.97 -2.42 -6.65
N GLY A 193 26.19 -2.72 -7.69
CA GLY A 193 26.23 -4.01 -8.36
C GLY A 193 25.52 -4.03 -9.70
N SER A 194 25.62 -5.12 -10.45
CA SER A 194 25.00 -5.27 -11.79
C SER A 194 23.48 -5.42 -11.75
N SER A 195 22.93 -5.68 -10.58
CA SER A 195 21.50 -5.71 -10.30
C SER A 195 21.20 -4.94 -9.02
N LEU A 196 20.10 -4.20 -9.03
CA LEU A 196 19.55 -3.48 -7.91
C LEU A 196 18.14 -4.01 -7.65
N ASP A 197 17.88 -4.41 -6.41
CA ASP A 197 16.54 -4.68 -5.89
C ASP A 197 16.47 -4.12 -4.48
N TYR A 198 15.94 -2.90 -4.37
CA TYR A 198 15.83 -2.21 -3.10
C TYR A 198 14.38 -2.02 -2.71
N ARG A 199 13.99 -2.62 -1.59
CA ARG A 199 12.66 -2.49 -0.99
C ARG A 199 12.66 -1.37 0.05
N LEU A 200 11.88 -0.33 -0.19
CA LEU A 200 11.65 0.75 0.77
C LEU A 200 10.21 0.75 1.27
N CYS A 201 10.03 0.77 2.57
CA CYS A 201 8.74 1.01 3.21
C CYS A 201 8.76 2.40 3.87
N ALA A 202 7.85 3.29 3.49
CA ALA A 202 7.88 4.68 3.95
C ALA A 202 7.69 4.80 5.47
N THR A 203 8.60 5.50 6.15
CA THR A 203 8.52 5.81 7.58
C THR A 203 7.70 7.06 7.88
N ALA A 204 7.43 7.87 6.85
CA ALA A 204 6.57 9.05 6.89
C ALA A 204 5.84 9.21 5.56
N THR A 205 4.65 9.82 5.57
CA THR A 205 3.92 10.15 4.33
C THR A 205 4.56 11.37 3.67
N ALA A 206 5.28 11.15 2.57
CA ALA A 206 6.01 12.20 1.86
C ALA A 206 6.28 11.81 0.40
N GLN A 207 6.85 12.74 -0.37
CA GLN A 207 7.45 12.43 -1.66
C GLN A 207 8.87 11.89 -1.46
N HIS A 208 9.13 10.70 -2.00
CA HIS A 208 10.42 10.03 -1.93
C HIS A 208 11.10 10.07 -3.29
N SER A 209 12.31 10.61 -3.35
CA SER A 209 13.07 10.77 -4.58
C SER A 209 14.35 9.94 -4.54
N PHE A 210 14.63 9.30 -5.67
CA PHE A 210 15.73 8.37 -5.84
C PHE A 210 16.44 8.67 -7.14
N THR A 211 17.74 8.39 -7.16
CA THR A 211 18.53 8.42 -8.39
C THR A 211 19.24 7.09 -8.55
N ILE A 212 19.00 6.40 -9.66
CA ILE A 212 19.74 5.20 -10.05
C ILE A 212 20.74 5.60 -11.12
N GLN A 213 22.02 5.32 -10.87
CA GLN A 213 23.13 5.74 -11.72
C GLN A 213 24.04 4.55 -12.05
N ALA A 214 24.41 4.39 -13.31
CA ALA A 214 25.48 3.49 -13.72
C ALA A 214 26.85 4.16 -13.53
N PHE A 215 27.86 3.41 -13.08
CA PHE A 215 29.23 3.89 -12.93
C PHE A 215 29.93 4.15 -14.28
N ASP A 216 29.42 3.59 -15.36
CA ASP A 216 29.89 3.79 -16.73
C ASP A 216 28.70 4.07 -17.66
N ASP A 217 28.98 4.31 -18.94
CA ASP A 217 27.98 4.71 -19.94
C ASP A 217 27.20 3.51 -20.53
N ARG A 218 27.28 2.32 -19.92
CA ARG A 218 26.51 1.15 -20.38
C ARG A 218 25.04 1.29 -19.94
N PRO A 219 24.09 1.04 -20.84
CA PRO A 219 22.68 1.13 -20.50
C PRO A 219 22.25 0.06 -19.50
N PHE A 220 21.19 0.37 -18.75
CA PHE A 220 20.51 -0.55 -17.84
C PHE A 220 18.99 -0.37 -17.94
N THR A 221 18.24 -1.38 -17.53
CA THR A 221 16.78 -1.28 -17.42
C THR A 221 16.41 -0.93 -15.99
N VAL A 222 15.51 0.03 -15.81
CA VAL A 222 14.94 0.42 -14.52
C VAL A 222 13.44 0.15 -14.49
N ALA A 223 12.91 -0.19 -13.32
CA ALA A 223 11.48 -0.26 -13.06
C ALA A 223 11.20 0.00 -11.58
N ALA A 224 9.94 0.25 -11.25
CA ALA A 224 9.48 0.31 -9.88
C ALA A 224 8.11 -0.36 -9.73
N ILE A 225 7.93 -1.08 -8.62
CA ILE A 225 6.69 -1.79 -8.30
C ILE A 225 6.34 -1.60 -6.83
N GLU A 226 5.07 -1.39 -6.57
CA GLU A 226 4.49 -1.29 -5.24
C GLU A 226 4.11 -2.69 -4.74
N CYS A 227 4.44 -2.98 -3.49
CA CYS A 227 4.14 -4.24 -2.83
C CYS A 227 3.47 -3.97 -1.47
N PRO A 228 2.55 -4.84 -1.03
CA PRO A 228 2.03 -4.76 0.33
C PRO A 228 3.17 -4.95 1.32
N ARG A 229 3.09 -4.25 2.45
CA ARG A 229 3.98 -4.50 3.59
C ARG A 229 3.82 -5.93 4.08
N THR A 230 4.91 -6.49 4.60
CA THR A 230 4.86 -7.70 5.43
C THR A 230 4.67 -7.32 6.90
N VAL A 231 4.31 -8.29 7.74
CA VAL A 231 4.17 -8.09 9.19
C VAL A 231 5.45 -7.53 9.82
N LYS A 232 6.62 -8.00 9.37
CA LYS A 232 7.93 -7.51 9.85
C LYS A 232 8.21 -6.05 9.45
N GLU A 233 7.54 -5.58 8.41
CA GLU A 233 7.62 -4.19 7.91
C GLU A 233 6.48 -3.32 8.44
N GLY A 234 5.73 -3.82 9.43
CA GLY A 234 4.62 -3.10 10.05
C GLY A 234 3.32 -3.15 9.26
N ALA A 235 3.07 -4.21 8.47
CA ALA A 235 1.72 -4.50 7.98
C ALA A 235 0.78 -4.94 9.09
N ALA A 236 -0.52 -4.73 8.88
CA ALA A 236 -1.53 -5.36 9.71
C ALA A 236 -1.48 -6.88 9.54
N ARG A 237 -1.47 -7.61 10.65
CA ARG A 237 -1.75 -9.05 10.75
C ARG A 237 -3.25 -9.32 10.75
N SER A 238 -4.04 -8.38 11.26
CA SER A 238 -5.48 -8.51 11.39
C SER A 238 -6.24 -8.10 10.14
N ASP A 239 -7.30 -8.85 9.90
CA ASP A 239 -8.27 -8.65 8.83
C ASP A 239 -9.47 -7.92 9.43
N SER A 240 -9.86 -6.77 8.85
CA SER A 240 -10.92 -5.92 9.39
C SER A 240 -12.27 -6.64 9.50
N GLU A 241 -12.48 -7.69 8.70
CA GLU A 241 -13.72 -8.45 8.68
C GLU A 241 -13.72 -9.63 9.65
N LYS A 242 -12.59 -9.94 10.30
CA LYS A 242 -12.43 -11.12 11.19
C LYS A 242 -12.39 -10.71 12.66
N PRO A 243 -13.50 -10.84 13.40
CA PRO A 243 -13.60 -10.42 14.81
C PRO A 243 -12.55 -11.03 15.74
N GLU A 244 -12.01 -12.21 15.39
CA GLU A 244 -11.01 -12.94 16.15
C GLU A 244 -9.65 -12.22 16.13
N THR A 245 -9.38 -11.44 15.08
CA THR A 245 -8.09 -10.78 14.86
C THR A 245 -8.12 -9.28 15.20
N THR A 246 -9.30 -8.68 15.36
CA THR A 246 -9.48 -7.24 15.61
C THR A 246 -9.66 -6.88 17.08
N GLY A 247 -9.78 -7.88 17.97
CA GLY A 247 -10.09 -7.66 19.39
C GLY A 247 -11.58 -7.42 19.67
N GLU A 248 -12.46 -7.57 18.67
CA GLU A 248 -13.89 -7.27 18.79
C GLU A 248 -14.58 -8.13 19.85
N LEU A 249 -14.20 -9.41 19.95
CA LEU A 249 -14.71 -10.31 20.99
C LEU A 249 -14.29 -9.89 22.40
N LYS A 250 -13.12 -9.25 22.57
CA LYS A 250 -12.70 -8.69 23.87
C LYS A 250 -13.56 -7.47 24.21
N VAL A 251 -13.82 -6.60 23.23
CA VAL A 251 -14.66 -5.41 23.38
C VAL A 251 -16.11 -5.74 23.69
N LYS A 252 -16.75 -6.62 22.92
CA LYS A 252 -18.15 -7.03 23.16
C LYS A 252 -18.34 -7.57 24.57
N ARG A 253 -17.46 -8.47 25.02
CA ARG A 253 -17.51 -9.02 26.39
C ARG A 253 -17.43 -7.95 27.47
N GLU A 254 -16.58 -6.94 27.29
CA GLU A 254 -16.45 -5.86 28.28
C GLU A 254 -17.65 -4.91 28.26
N VAL A 255 -18.18 -4.59 27.08
CA VAL A 255 -19.42 -3.79 26.94
C VAL A 255 -20.59 -4.52 27.61
N ASP A 256 -20.75 -5.82 27.38
CA ASP A 256 -21.79 -6.63 28.01
C ASP A 256 -21.64 -6.67 29.54
N ARG A 257 -20.39 -6.77 30.04
CA ARG A 257 -20.10 -6.71 31.48
C ARG A 257 -20.51 -5.37 32.08
N LEU A 258 -20.18 -4.25 31.41
CA LEU A 258 -20.55 -2.91 31.85
C LEU A 258 -22.05 -2.66 31.78
N TYR A 259 -22.72 -3.17 30.74
CA TYR A 259 -24.16 -3.10 30.62
C TYR A 259 -24.86 -3.82 31.79
N LYS A 260 -24.41 -5.03 32.12
CA LYS A 260 -24.88 -5.78 33.30
C LYS A 260 -24.60 -5.05 34.62
N ALA A 261 -23.54 -4.26 34.69
CA ALA A 261 -23.20 -3.42 35.84
C ALA A 261 -23.97 -2.08 35.91
N GLY A 262 -24.89 -1.82 34.97
CA GLY A 262 -25.76 -0.64 34.96
C GLY A 262 -25.33 0.48 34.01
N CYS A 263 -24.25 0.32 33.24
CA CYS A 263 -23.84 1.28 32.21
C CYS A 263 -24.66 1.05 30.92
N ARG A 264 -25.88 1.58 30.87
CA ARG A 264 -26.84 1.27 29.80
C ARG A 264 -26.72 2.13 28.55
N THR A 265 -26.04 3.28 28.65
CA THR A 265 -25.93 4.22 27.54
C THR A 265 -24.67 3.92 26.75
N VAL A 266 -24.83 3.39 25.53
CA VAL A 266 -23.72 3.14 24.61
C VAL A 266 -23.43 4.42 23.83
N VAL A 267 -22.26 5.01 24.06
CA VAL A 267 -21.77 6.21 23.36
C VAL A 267 -21.25 5.84 21.97
N THR A 268 -20.55 4.71 21.87
CA THR A 268 -20.07 4.18 20.61
C THR A 268 -20.12 2.66 20.66
N GLN A 269 -20.80 2.07 19.66
CA GLN A 269 -20.83 0.62 19.48
C GLN A 269 -19.42 0.07 19.22
N PRO A 270 -19.18 -1.23 19.43
CA PRO A 270 -17.95 -1.88 19.02
C PRO A 270 -17.64 -1.60 17.55
N THR A 271 -16.55 -0.88 17.28
CA THR A 271 -16.15 -0.50 15.93
C THR A 271 -14.69 -0.90 15.71
N VAL A 272 -14.44 -1.64 14.63
CA VAL A 272 -13.10 -2.00 14.17
C VAL A 272 -12.45 -0.80 13.51
N LEU A 273 -11.24 -0.49 13.93
CA LEU A 273 -10.48 0.69 13.54
C LEU A 273 -9.05 0.31 13.19
N LYS A 274 -8.37 1.21 12.46
CA LYS A 274 -6.95 1.15 12.13
C LYS A 274 -6.34 2.54 12.27
N GLY A 275 -5.06 2.56 12.64
CA GLY A 275 -4.27 3.78 12.82
C GLY A 275 -4.72 4.60 14.02
N GLU A 276 -4.13 5.79 14.15
CA GLU A 276 -4.55 6.74 15.17
C GLU A 276 -5.99 7.22 14.93
N ARG A 277 -6.77 7.32 16.01
CA ARG A 277 -8.15 7.81 15.96
C ARG A 277 -8.40 8.84 17.03
N GLN A 278 -9.05 9.93 16.62
CA GLN A 278 -9.52 10.96 17.51
C GLN A 278 -11.05 10.90 17.58
N LEU A 279 -11.58 10.98 18.80
CA LEU A 279 -13.01 10.99 19.10
C LEU A 279 -13.31 12.25 19.90
N SER A 280 -14.49 12.83 19.66
CA SER A 280 -15.01 13.93 20.46
C SER A 280 -16.20 13.43 21.26
N TYR A 281 -16.18 13.65 22.56
CA TYR A 281 -17.27 13.30 23.47
C TYR A 281 -17.74 14.54 24.23
N ARG A 282 -19.03 14.87 24.10
CA ARG A 282 -19.62 16.00 24.81
C ARG A 282 -20.31 15.53 26.08
N SER A 283 -19.94 16.11 27.23
CA SER A 283 -20.58 15.82 28.51
C SER A 283 -21.02 17.09 29.23
N LYS A 284 -22.05 16.95 30.06
CA LYS A 284 -22.41 17.93 31.10
C LYS A 284 -21.45 17.84 32.28
N ALA A 285 -21.33 18.93 33.03
CA ALA A 285 -20.61 18.94 34.31
C ALA A 285 -21.26 17.94 35.28
N ASN A 286 -20.44 17.15 35.97
CA ASN A 286 -20.88 16.09 36.87
C ASN A 286 -21.80 15.03 36.24
N GLY A 287 -21.74 14.86 34.92
CA GLY A 287 -22.49 13.85 34.17
C GLY A 287 -22.04 12.41 34.44
N ALA A 288 -22.52 11.50 33.58
CA ALA A 288 -22.11 10.11 33.57
C ALA A 288 -20.59 9.98 33.35
N CYS A 289 -19.99 8.97 33.96
CA CYS A 289 -18.58 8.65 33.73
C CYS A 289 -18.44 7.92 32.40
N LEU A 290 -17.61 8.45 31.51
CA LEU A 290 -17.26 7.82 30.26
C LEU A 290 -16.29 6.67 30.52
N SER A 291 -16.59 5.50 29.98
CA SER A 291 -15.69 4.36 29.93
C SER A 291 -15.38 4.03 28.47
N VAL A 292 -14.18 4.39 28.02
CA VAL A 292 -13.65 4.03 26.70
C VAL A 292 -12.86 2.74 26.83
N PHE A 293 -13.21 1.76 26.02
CA PHE A 293 -12.55 0.47 25.99
C PHE A 293 -12.00 0.17 24.60
N VAL A 294 -10.74 -0.24 24.55
CA VAL A 294 -10.02 -0.51 23.30
C VAL A 294 -9.23 -1.79 23.45
N ALA A 295 -9.30 -2.68 22.47
CA ALA A 295 -8.58 -3.94 22.51
C ALA A 295 -8.06 -4.37 21.14
N SER A 296 -6.88 -5.01 21.14
CA SER A 296 -6.35 -5.78 20.03
C SER A 296 -6.44 -7.27 20.34
N ALA A 297 -6.47 -8.10 19.30
CA ALA A 297 -6.36 -9.54 19.46
C ALA A 297 -4.95 -9.95 19.92
N TYR A 298 -3.91 -9.23 19.48
CA TYR A 298 -2.51 -9.58 19.71
C TYR A 298 -1.93 -8.86 20.94
N ASP A 299 -1.19 -9.59 21.77
CA ASP A 299 -0.68 -9.08 23.05
C ASP A 299 0.53 -8.14 22.94
N ASP A 300 1.25 -8.22 21.81
CA ASP A 300 2.36 -7.34 21.47
C ASP A 300 1.90 -5.99 20.89
N VAL A 301 0.66 -5.88 20.41
CA VAL A 301 0.08 -4.59 20.00
C VAL A 301 -0.27 -3.79 21.24
N LYS A 302 0.44 -2.68 21.47
CA LYS A 302 0.16 -1.76 22.57
C LYS A 302 -0.74 -0.65 22.08
N LEU A 303 -1.86 -0.46 22.76
CA LEU A 303 -2.80 0.64 22.55
C LEU A 303 -2.52 1.70 23.60
N THR A 304 -2.44 2.95 23.17
CA THR A 304 -2.32 4.11 24.05
C THR A 304 -3.60 4.93 23.92
N ALA A 305 -4.19 5.30 25.06
CA ALA A 305 -5.28 6.27 25.10
C ALA A 305 -4.73 7.61 25.62
N LYS A 306 -5.30 8.71 25.17
CA LYS A 306 -5.06 10.06 25.68
C LYS A 306 -6.40 10.76 25.76
N ILE A 307 -6.69 11.41 26.88
CA ILE A 307 -7.93 12.18 27.06
C ILE A 307 -7.54 13.61 27.43
N VAL A 308 -8.05 14.57 26.65
CA VAL A 308 -7.86 16.01 26.87
C VAL A 308 -9.22 16.61 27.26
N THR A 309 -9.24 17.34 28.39
CA THR A 309 -10.44 18.02 28.88
C THR A 309 -10.78 19.26 28.04
N PRO A 310 -12.00 19.83 28.15
CA PRO A 310 -12.33 21.11 27.54
C PRO A 310 -11.34 22.24 27.88
N GLU A 311 -10.78 22.19 29.10
CA GLU A 311 -9.77 23.11 29.62
C GLU A 311 -8.33 22.75 29.18
N LYS A 312 -8.19 21.85 28.19
CA LYS A 312 -6.90 21.40 27.62
C LYS A 312 -5.96 20.74 28.62
N THR A 313 -6.51 20.16 29.70
CA THR A 313 -5.73 19.40 30.68
C THR A 313 -5.71 17.92 30.30
N LEU A 314 -4.58 17.25 30.52
CA LEU A 314 -4.45 15.81 30.29
C LEU A 314 -5.01 15.02 31.47
N VAL A 315 -5.89 14.08 31.17
CA VAL A 315 -6.42 13.15 32.16
C VAL A 315 -5.46 11.96 32.32
N PRO A 316 -5.16 11.51 33.55
CA PRO A 316 -4.44 10.27 33.78
C PRO A 316 -5.17 9.06 33.20
N VAL A 317 -4.47 8.30 32.36
CA VAL A 317 -4.96 7.11 31.66
C VAL A 317 -4.03 5.93 31.93
N PRO A 318 -4.50 4.68 31.81
CA PRO A 318 -3.65 3.50 32.01
C PRO A 318 -2.43 3.46 31.08
N ARG A 319 -1.38 2.74 31.51
CA ARG A 319 -0.20 2.49 30.68
C ARG A 319 -0.57 1.71 29.39
N PRO A 320 0.22 1.85 28.32
CA PRO A 320 -0.05 1.15 27.06
C PRO A 320 -0.13 -0.38 27.23
N ALA A 321 -1.18 -0.99 26.67
CA ALA A 321 -1.45 -2.43 26.75
C ALA A 321 -2.25 -2.92 25.53
N SER A 322 -2.34 -4.23 25.31
CA SER A 322 -3.20 -4.80 24.25
C SER A 322 -4.70 -4.65 24.52
N GLN A 323 -5.04 -4.27 25.75
CA GLN A 323 -6.37 -3.96 26.20
C GLN A 323 -6.29 -2.76 27.15
N VAL A 324 -6.93 -1.66 26.78
CA VAL A 324 -6.95 -0.43 27.58
C VAL A 324 -8.40 -0.06 27.88
N ARG A 325 -8.66 0.21 29.16
CA ARG A 325 -9.91 0.80 29.63
C ARG A 325 -9.62 2.16 30.26
N ALA A 326 -9.91 3.23 29.54
CA ALA A 326 -9.81 4.58 30.07
C ALA A 326 -11.16 5.01 30.64
N VAL A 327 -11.20 5.30 31.94
CA VAL A 327 -12.42 5.73 32.64
C VAL A 327 -12.24 7.14 33.16
N TYR A 328 -13.17 8.03 32.81
CA TYR A 328 -13.14 9.42 33.23
C TYR A 328 -14.54 9.91 33.61
N CYS A 329 -14.64 10.60 34.75
CA CYS A 329 -15.87 11.22 35.22
C CYS A 329 -15.78 12.74 35.00
N PRO A 330 -16.54 13.32 34.06
CA PRO A 330 -16.52 14.75 33.75
C PRO A 330 -16.77 15.62 34.97
N THR A 331 -15.87 16.59 35.19
CA THR A 331 -15.99 17.63 36.22
C THR A 331 -16.47 18.95 35.63
N VAL A 332 -16.21 19.18 34.35
CA VAL A 332 -16.57 20.38 33.60
C VAL A 332 -17.45 20.02 32.42
N GLU A 333 -18.30 20.95 32.00
CA GLU A 333 -19.10 20.78 30.80
C GLU A 333 -18.25 21.10 29.55
N GLY A 334 -18.40 20.30 28.50
CA GLY A 334 -17.79 20.59 27.21
C GLY A 334 -17.42 19.35 26.41
N ASN A 335 -16.58 19.56 25.39
CA ASN A 335 -16.06 18.53 24.51
C ASN A 335 -14.71 18.01 25.02
N TYR A 336 -14.65 16.70 25.20
CA TYR A 336 -13.45 15.94 25.53
C TYR A 336 -12.89 15.33 24.26
N GLU A 337 -11.58 15.48 24.06
CA GLU A 337 -10.88 14.89 22.92
C GLU A 337 -10.17 13.62 23.40
N ILE A 338 -10.48 12.50 22.76
CA ILE A 338 -9.90 11.20 23.08
C ILE A 338 -9.09 10.75 21.88
N THR A 339 -7.78 10.56 22.06
CA THR A 339 -6.90 10.02 21.02
C THR A 339 -6.52 8.59 21.39
N LEU A 340 -6.64 7.69 20.42
CA LEU A 340 -6.25 6.29 20.52
C LEU A 340 -5.16 6.02 19.49
N THR A 341 -4.01 5.52 19.95
CA THR A 341 -2.85 5.27 19.11
C THR A 341 -2.38 3.83 19.28
N PRO A 342 -2.46 2.98 18.24
CA PRO A 342 -1.88 1.64 18.25
C PRO A 342 -0.37 1.70 18.00
N SER A 343 0.38 0.74 18.54
CA SER A 343 1.83 0.60 18.31
C SER A 343 2.19 -0.08 16.99
N SER A 344 1.18 -0.48 16.20
CA SER A 344 1.34 -1.18 14.93
C SER A 344 0.16 -0.87 14.01
N ALA A 345 0.25 -1.29 12.74
CA ALA A 345 -0.82 -1.13 11.78
C ALA A 345 -1.98 -2.13 11.96
N ASP A 346 -1.92 -3.01 12.97
CA ASP A 346 -3.01 -3.94 13.27
C ASP A 346 -4.33 -3.20 13.55
N HIS A 347 -5.42 -3.75 13.03
CA HIS A 347 -6.76 -3.39 13.46
C HIS A 347 -6.95 -3.65 14.95
N TYR A 348 -7.69 -2.75 15.58
CA TYR A 348 -8.16 -2.87 16.95
C TYR A 348 -9.64 -2.52 16.98
N THR A 349 -10.32 -2.89 18.05
CA THR A 349 -11.73 -2.54 18.25
C THR A 349 -11.84 -1.58 19.42
N GLN A 350 -12.70 -0.57 19.28
CA GLN A 350 -13.07 0.31 20.38
C GLN A 350 -14.56 0.22 20.68
N ALA A 351 -14.95 0.56 21.90
CA ALA A 351 -16.31 0.94 22.26
C ALA A 351 -16.27 1.99 23.38
N ALA A 352 -17.37 2.73 23.54
CA ALA A 352 -17.51 3.69 24.62
C ALA A 352 -18.92 3.58 25.23
N VAL A 353 -18.98 3.60 26.56
CA VAL A 353 -20.24 3.59 27.31
C VAL A 353 -20.24 4.62 28.41
N ASP A 354 -21.40 5.17 28.69
CA ASP A 354 -21.66 6.05 29.82
C ASP A 354 -22.15 5.23 31.01
N CYS A 355 -21.43 5.34 32.11
CA CYS A 355 -21.75 4.73 33.38
C CYS A 355 -22.33 5.79 34.33
N PRO A 356 -23.48 5.54 34.99
CA PRO A 356 -24.00 6.44 36.01
C PRO A 356 -22.94 6.74 37.07
N ARG A 357 -22.74 8.02 37.40
CA ARG A 357 -21.73 8.46 38.37
C ARG A 357 -21.93 7.85 39.76
N GLY A 358 -23.18 7.68 40.19
CA GLY A 358 -23.54 7.01 41.44
C GLY A 358 -23.68 5.48 41.33
N GLY A 359 -23.44 4.89 40.15
CA GLY A 359 -23.46 3.44 39.97
C GLY A 359 -22.15 2.79 40.44
N PRO A 360 -22.09 1.44 40.53
CA PRO A 360 -20.91 0.72 41.04
C PRO A 360 -19.60 1.11 40.34
N GLU A 361 -19.62 1.25 39.01
CA GLU A 361 -18.44 1.64 38.23
C GLU A 361 -18.05 3.12 38.42
N GLY A 362 -19.04 4.02 38.55
CA GLY A 362 -18.81 5.43 38.82
C GLY A 362 -18.22 5.66 40.21
N MET A 363 -18.78 5.00 41.23
CA MET A 363 -18.30 5.05 42.61
C MET A 363 -16.89 4.48 42.73
N ARG A 364 -16.61 3.31 42.13
CA ARG A 364 -15.27 2.72 42.12
C ARG A 364 -14.23 3.69 41.58
N ARG A 365 -14.55 4.44 40.51
CA ARG A 365 -13.62 5.41 39.93
C ARG A 365 -13.45 6.66 40.81
N LEU A 366 -14.52 7.16 41.41
CA LEU A 366 -14.44 8.27 42.35
C LEU A 366 -13.56 7.92 43.56
N ASP A 367 -13.62 6.66 44.03
CA ASP A 367 -12.78 6.18 45.11
C ASP A 367 -11.31 6.04 44.70
N GLU A 368 -11.02 5.59 43.47
CA GLU A 368 -9.65 5.57 42.93
C GLU A 368 -9.04 6.97 42.83
N LEU A 369 -9.82 7.98 42.42
CA LEU A 369 -9.37 9.37 42.32
C LEU A 369 -9.10 10.02 43.69
N ARG A 370 -9.71 9.51 44.76
CA ARG A 370 -9.51 10.00 46.13
C ARG A 370 -8.25 9.43 46.78
N ARG A 371 -7.67 8.35 46.25
CA ARG A 371 -6.44 7.79 46.78
C ARG A 371 -5.26 8.71 46.41
N PRO A 372 -4.43 9.13 47.36
CA PRO A 372 -3.20 9.86 47.04
C PRO A 372 -2.34 8.98 46.12
N GLN A 373 -1.91 9.57 44.99
CA GLN A 373 -1.05 8.89 44.01
C GLN A 373 0.39 8.77 44.50
#